data_AF-A0A7W1KXX5-F1
#
_entry.id   AF-A0A7W1KXX5-F1
#
_cell.length_a   1.000
_cell.length_b   1.000
_cell.length_c   1.000
_cell.angle_alpha   90.00
_cell.angle_beta   90.00
_cell.angle_gamma   90.00
#
_symmetry.space_group_name_H-M   'P 1'
#
loop_
_entity.id
_entity.type
_entity.pdbx_description
1 polymer ?
#
loop_
_entity_poly.entity_id
_entity_poly.type
_entity_poly.pdbx_seq_one_letter_code
_entity_poly.pdbx_strand_id
1 'polypeptide(L)'
;MKKVKPIVARNARELAKVLGLAPAEGMEIEFRSDLNDKIIEVVGKKGLTHLDVARLAHTSRTRVTAILNRNTHDVSTDLMLRVLASLGVQAKLQFKSAA
;
A
#
# COMPACT_ATOMS: atom_id res chain seq x y z
N MET A 1 -36.95 -2.27 15.85
CA MET A 1 -35.49 -2.10 15.72
C MET A 1 -35.19 -0.60 15.50
N LYS A 2 -34.31 0.02 16.29
CA LYS A 2 -33.92 1.42 16.06
C LYS A 2 -33.23 1.52 14.70
N LYS A 3 -33.67 2.46 13.84
CA LYS A 3 -33.02 2.71 12.54
C LYS A 3 -31.59 3.21 12.81
N VAL A 4 -30.60 2.41 12.43
CA VAL A 4 -29.19 2.82 12.45
C VAL A 4 -28.98 3.85 11.33
N LYS A 5 -28.31 4.97 11.64
CA LYS A 5 -27.83 5.94 10.64
C LYS A 5 -26.34 5.69 10.42
N PRO A 6 -25.93 4.90 9.42
CA PRO A 6 -24.53 4.60 9.20
C PRO A 6 -23.80 5.82 8.65
N ILE A 7 -22.54 5.98 9.06
CA ILE A 7 -21.57 6.85 8.40
C ILE A 7 -20.90 5.99 7.32
N VAL A 8 -20.91 6.45 6.07
CA VAL A 8 -20.31 5.73 4.95
C VAL A 8 -19.15 6.55 4.42
N ALA A 9 -17.95 5.98 4.45
CA ALA A 9 -16.78 6.51 3.77
C ALA A 9 -16.58 5.76 2.44
N ARG A 10 -16.41 6.50 1.35
CA ARG A 10 -16.29 5.95 -0.01
C ARG A 10 -14.85 5.84 -0.52
N ASN A 11 -13.91 6.45 0.19
CA ASN A 11 -12.48 6.44 -0.15
C ASN A 11 -11.63 6.55 1.13
N ALA A 12 -10.33 6.33 0.99
CA ALA A 12 -9.38 6.36 2.11
C ALA A 12 -9.39 7.72 2.85
N ARG A 13 -9.54 8.83 2.12
CA ARG A 13 -9.60 10.18 2.70
C ARG A 13 -10.84 10.40 3.57
N GLU A 14 -12.02 9.98 3.09
CA GLU A 14 -13.26 10.03 3.87
C GLU A 14 -13.16 9.14 5.10
N LEU A 15 -12.57 7.94 4.96
CA LEU A 15 -12.39 7.02 6.07
C LEU A 15 -11.45 7.61 7.13
N ALA A 16 -10.30 8.16 6.71
CA ALA A 16 -9.36 8.84 7.59
C ALA A 16 -10.03 9.97 8.38
N LYS A 17 -10.87 10.78 7.72
CA LYS A 17 -11.66 11.84 8.36
C LYS A 17 -12.64 11.29 9.40
N VAL A 18 -13.36 10.20 9.07
CA VAL A 18 -14.30 9.55 10.00
C VAL A 18 -13.57 8.99 11.22
N LEU A 19 -12.35 8.51 11.05
CA LEU A 19 -11.48 8.00 12.11
C LEU A 19 -10.74 9.09 12.89
N GLY A 20 -10.91 10.37 12.53
CA GLY A 20 -10.27 11.50 13.21
C GLY A 20 -8.77 11.67 12.90
N LEU A 21 -8.30 11.10 11.80
CA LEU A 21 -6.91 11.23 11.35
C LEU A 21 -6.65 12.59 10.70
N ALA A 22 -5.42 13.08 10.79
CA ALA A 22 -4.98 14.26 10.07
C ALA A 22 -5.02 14.01 8.55
N PRO A 23 -5.26 15.05 7.72
CA PRO A 23 -5.24 14.91 6.27
C PRO A 23 -3.94 14.29 5.72
N ALA A 24 -2.80 14.60 6.34
CA ALA A 24 -1.50 14.04 5.97
C ALA A 24 -1.43 12.52 6.17
N GLU A 25 -1.96 12.00 7.28
CA GLU A 25 -2.01 10.56 7.56
C GLU A 25 -2.91 9.84 6.53
N GLY A 26 -4.07 10.44 6.21
CA GLY A 26 -4.95 9.90 5.18
C GLY A 26 -4.28 9.82 3.80
N MET A 27 -3.53 10.85 3.41
CA MET A 27 -2.75 10.85 2.16
C MET A 27 -1.65 9.79 2.17
N GLU A 28 -0.94 9.63 3.28
CA GLU A 28 0.10 8.60 3.42
C GLU A 28 -0.50 7.19 3.30
N ILE A 29 -1.61 6.93 3.98
CA ILE A 29 -2.31 5.64 3.95
C ILE A 29 -2.76 5.31 2.52
N GLU A 30 -3.39 6.26 1.83
CA GLU A 30 -3.84 6.10 0.44
C GLU A 30 -2.67 5.76 -0.47
N PHE A 31 -1.61 6.57 -0.44
CA PHE A 31 -0.41 6.37 -1.27
C PHE A 31 0.26 5.01 -1.03
N ARG A 32 0.43 4.63 0.23
CA ARG A 32 1.04 3.34 0.59
C ARG A 32 0.15 2.17 0.23
N SER A 33 -1.18 2.32 0.31
CA SER A 33 -2.14 1.29 -0.09
C SER A 33 -2.07 1.03 -1.59
N ASP A 34 -2.11 2.09 -2.41
CA ASP A 34 -1.99 2.00 -3.87
C ASP A 34 -0.67 1.34 -4.30
N LEU A 35 0.43 1.71 -3.63
CA LEU A 35 1.74 1.12 -3.87
C LEU A 35 1.75 -0.38 -3.53
N ASN A 36 1.16 -0.77 -2.39
CA ASN A 36 1.09 -2.17 -1.99
C ASN A 36 0.22 -3.01 -2.93
N ASP A 37 -0.92 -2.46 -3.33
CA ASP A 37 -1.84 -3.07 -4.30
C ASP A 37 -1.10 -3.36 -5.61
N LYS A 38 -0.30 -2.39 -6.08
CA LYS A 38 0.46 -2.58 -7.31
C LYS A 38 1.52 -3.68 -7.18
N ILE A 39 2.20 -3.77 -6.05
CA ILE A 39 3.17 -4.86 -5.80
C ILE A 39 2.46 -6.21 -5.84
N ILE A 40 1.35 -6.37 -5.09
CA ILE A 40 0.57 -7.62 -5.02
C ILE A 40 0.06 -8.01 -6.42
N GLU A 41 -0.48 -7.05 -7.18
CA GLU A 41 -0.94 -7.26 -8.55
C GLU A 41 0.18 -7.83 -9.45
N VAL A 42 1.36 -7.21 -9.43
CA VAL A 42 2.47 -7.59 -10.31
C VAL A 42 3.05 -8.94 -9.90
N VAL A 43 3.19 -9.21 -8.60
CA VAL A 43 3.63 -10.50 -8.08
C VAL A 43 2.67 -11.61 -8.50
N GLY A 44 1.36 -11.37 -8.36
CA GLY A 44 0.32 -12.30 -8.79
C GLY A 44 0.35 -12.57 -10.30
N LYS A 45 0.45 -11.52 -11.13
CA LYS A 45 0.54 -11.64 -12.60
C LYS A 45 1.77 -12.42 -13.07
N LYS A 46 2.89 -12.32 -12.34
CA LYS A 46 4.14 -13.02 -12.66
C LYS A 46 4.22 -14.42 -12.03
N GLY A 47 3.28 -14.80 -11.17
CA GLY A 47 3.30 -16.09 -10.47
C GLY A 47 4.52 -16.27 -9.55
N LEU A 48 5.06 -15.19 -8.99
CA LEU A 48 6.27 -15.23 -8.17
C LEU A 48 5.96 -15.69 -6.75
N THR A 49 6.85 -16.51 -6.18
CA THR A 49 6.77 -16.85 -4.75
C THR A 49 7.33 -15.71 -3.88
N HIS A 50 7.04 -15.75 -2.58
CA HIS A 50 7.63 -14.83 -1.60
C HIS A 50 9.17 -14.86 -1.62
N LEU A 51 9.76 -16.03 -1.91
CA LEU A 51 11.20 -16.20 -1.97
C LEU A 51 11.79 -15.57 -3.24
N ASP A 52 11.11 -15.69 -4.37
CA ASP A 52 11.56 -15.10 -5.64
C ASP A 52 11.58 -13.57 -5.54
N VAL A 53 10.52 -12.98 -4.99
CA VAL A 53 10.45 -11.53 -4.75
C VAL A 53 11.55 -11.07 -3.79
N ALA A 54 11.81 -11.83 -2.73
CA ALA A 54 12.87 -11.50 -1.76
C ALA A 54 14.26 -11.49 -2.42
N ARG A 55 14.53 -12.47 -3.30
CA ARG A 55 15.77 -12.54 -4.08
C ARG A 55 15.91 -11.38 -5.05
N LEU A 56 14.86 -11.08 -5.83
CA LEU A 56 14.85 -9.98 -6.79
C LEU A 56 15.02 -8.62 -6.11
N ALA A 57 14.35 -8.39 -4.98
CA ALA A 57 14.38 -7.13 -4.25
C ALA A 57 15.56 -6.99 -3.26
N HIS A 58 16.44 -7.99 -3.18
CA HIS A 58 17.55 -8.06 -2.22
C HIS A 58 17.11 -7.73 -0.78
N THR A 59 16.03 -8.36 -0.33
CA THR A 59 15.46 -8.16 1.01
C THR A 59 15.09 -9.49 1.66
N SER A 60 14.69 -9.46 2.94
CA SER A 60 14.32 -10.69 3.64
C SER A 60 12.95 -11.21 3.22
N ARG A 61 12.79 -12.53 3.21
CA ARG A 61 11.49 -13.19 2.95
C ARG A 61 10.40 -12.71 3.92
N THR A 62 10.75 -12.46 5.17
CA THR A 62 9.80 -11.95 6.18
C THR A 62 9.21 -10.60 5.79
N ARG A 63 10.05 -9.66 5.29
CA ARG A 63 9.57 -8.35 4.83
C ARG A 63 8.68 -8.48 3.61
N VAL A 64 9.00 -9.38 2.68
CA VAL A 64 8.12 -9.68 1.52
C VAL A 64 6.79 -10.26 1.97
N THR A 65 6.80 -11.22 2.90
CA THR A 65 5.55 -11.78 3.45
C THR A 65 4.69 -10.71 4.09
N ALA A 66 5.29 -9.78 4.83
CA ALA A 66 4.57 -8.65 5.42
C ALA A 66 3.88 -7.78 4.34
N ILE A 67 4.60 -7.43 3.27
CA ILE A 67 4.07 -6.69 2.11
C ILE A 67 2.89 -7.43 1.45
N LEU A 68 3.09 -8.69 1.08
CA LEU A 68 2.09 -9.50 0.37
C LEU A 68 0.85 -9.80 1.22
N ASN A 69 0.99 -9.84 2.55
CA ASN A 69 -0.13 -9.98 3.48
C ASN A 69 -0.77 -8.64 3.90
N ARG A 70 -0.39 -7.52 3.26
CA ARG A 70 -0.86 -6.16 3.59
C ARG A 70 -0.55 -5.73 5.04
N ASN A 71 0.44 -6.36 5.66
CA ASN A 71 0.93 -6.01 6.99
C ASN A 71 2.16 -5.10 6.87
N THR A 72 1.97 -3.87 6.41
CA THR A 72 3.07 -2.97 6.04
C THR A 72 3.45 -1.93 7.11
N HIS A 73 3.01 -2.06 8.36
CA HIS A 73 3.27 -1.06 9.40
C HIS A 73 4.77 -0.78 9.61
N ASP A 74 5.60 -1.84 9.66
CA ASP A 74 7.06 -1.76 9.83
C ASP A 74 7.85 -1.78 8.49
N VAL A 75 7.15 -1.60 7.37
CA VAL A 75 7.75 -1.60 6.03
C VAL A 75 7.88 -0.15 5.57
N SER A 76 9.08 0.32 5.25
CA SER A 76 9.21 1.68 4.71
C SER A 76 8.66 1.78 3.28
N THR A 77 8.18 2.97 2.91
CA THR A 77 7.76 3.27 1.54
C THR A 77 8.91 3.06 0.54
N ASP A 78 10.15 3.39 0.94
CA ASP A 78 11.34 3.17 0.11
C ASP A 78 11.57 1.70 -0.23
N LEU A 79 11.35 0.81 0.75
CA LEU A 79 11.46 -0.63 0.51
C LEU A 79 10.38 -1.11 -0.46
N MET A 80 9.15 -0.62 -0.31
CA MET A 80 8.05 -0.94 -1.24
C MET A 80 8.38 -0.48 -2.67
N LEU A 81 8.93 0.74 -2.83
CA LEU A 81 9.38 1.23 -4.13
C LEU A 81 10.52 0.39 -4.73
N ARG A 82 11.48 -0.04 -3.91
CA ARG A 82 12.58 -0.93 -4.37
C ARG A 82 12.06 -2.30 -4.82
N VAL A 83 11.08 -2.86 -4.09
CA VAL A 83 10.39 -4.10 -4.49
C VAL A 83 9.64 -3.89 -5.80
N LEU A 84 8.90 -2.80 -5.95
CA LEU A 84 8.20 -2.50 -7.21
C LEU A 84 9.17 -2.38 -8.39
N ALA A 85 10.31 -1.71 -8.18
CA ALA A 85 11.35 -1.55 -9.20
C ALA A 85 12.01 -2.88 -9.56
N SER A 86 12.29 -3.76 -8.60
CA SER A 86 12.85 -5.10 -8.89
C SER A 86 11.87 -6.01 -9.63
N LEU A 87 10.57 -5.72 -9.53
CA LEU A 87 9.53 -6.33 -10.35
C LEU A 87 9.43 -5.71 -11.75
N GLY A 88 10.29 -4.77 -12.11
CA GLY A 88 10.34 -4.14 -13.43
C GLY A 88 9.24 -3.09 -13.65
N VAL A 89 8.68 -2.53 -12.57
CA VAL A 89 7.66 -1.49 -12.64
C VAL A 89 8.23 -0.17 -12.13
N GLN A 90 8.17 0.85 -12.97
CA GLN A 90 8.56 2.21 -12.60
C GLN A 90 7.37 2.97 -12.02
N ALA A 91 7.55 3.55 -10.83
CA ALA A 91 6.60 4.50 -10.27
C ALA A 91 6.77 5.88 -10.95
N LYS A 92 5.64 6.51 -11.30
CA LYS A 92 5.62 7.90 -11.78
C LYS A 92 4.98 8.77 -10.71
N LEU A 93 5.71 9.77 -10.24
CA LEU A 93 5.18 10.76 -9.30
C LEU A 93 4.35 11.81 -10.04
N GLN A 94 3.21 12.15 -9.45
CA GLN A 94 2.37 13.27 -9.85
C GLN A 94 2.03 14.09 -8.60
N PHE A 95 2.17 15.40 -8.68
CA PHE A 95 1.85 16.30 -7.60
C PHE A 95 0.47 16.90 -7.81
N LYS A 96 -0.30 17.02 -6.74
CA LYS A 96 -1.60 17.68 -6.68
C LYS A 96 -1.62 18.59 -5.46
N SER A 97 -2.49 19.60 -5.47
CA SER A 97 -2.70 20.42 -4.27
C SER A 97 -3.22 19.55 -3.13
N ALA A 98 -2.66 19.74 -1.93
CA ALA A 98 -3.10 19.07 -0.71
C ALA A 98 -4.38 19.71 -0.12
N ALA A 99 -4.79 20.86 -0.66
CA ALA A 99 -5.98 21.63 -0.31
C ALA A 99 -6.63 22.24 -1.57
#